data_AF-X1FMA8-F1
#
_entry.id   AF-X1FMA8-F1
#
_cell.length_a   1.000
_cell.length_b   1.000
_cell.length_c   1.000
_cell.angle_alpha   90.00
_cell.angle_beta   90.00
_cell.angle_gamma   90.00
#
_symmetry.space_group_name_H-M   'P 1'
#
loop_
_entity.id
_entity.type
_entity.pdbx_description
1 polymer ?
#
loop_
_entity_poly.entity_id
_entity_poly.type
_entity_poly.pdbx_seq_one_letter_code
_entity_poly.pdbx_strand_id
1 'polypeptide(L)'
;MGNGSIFAIRKELYPVLEPDVPNDLQIPLEIGRKGHEVIYEPKAIAIEKAAESSREEFRRKVRIINRALIGFLKLHKKVKGLRLFGFISHKLLRWLAGIFLILIFLLNIFLVGSNFYRIIFLLELLFYGLAGIGAYFQWKKIQCGIFYVPFYFLSN
;
A
#
# COMPACT_ATOMS: atom_id res chain seq x y z
N MET A 1 3.13 -1.68 -12.35
CA MET A 1 1.83 -1.20 -11.85
C MET A 1 1.94 0.30 -11.68
N GLY A 2 1.25 1.09 -12.51
CA GLY A 2 1.28 2.56 -12.47
C GLY A 2 0.19 3.12 -11.55
N ASN A 3 0.32 4.39 -11.14
CA ASN A 3 -0.63 5.09 -10.27
C ASN A 3 -1.99 5.43 -10.92
N GLY A 4 -2.33 4.81 -12.05
CA GLY A 4 -3.59 5.07 -12.77
C GLY A 4 -3.73 6.47 -13.35
N SER A 5 -2.71 7.32 -13.21
CA SER A 5 -2.77 8.75 -13.55
C SER A 5 -3.08 8.98 -15.03
N ILE A 6 -2.45 8.20 -15.91
CA ILE A 6 -2.75 8.13 -17.34
C ILE A 6 -2.44 6.73 -17.89
N PHE A 7 -3.19 6.32 -18.90
CA PHE A 7 -2.92 5.15 -19.72
C PHE A 7 -3.64 5.29 -21.06
N ALA A 8 -3.11 4.64 -22.10
CA ALA A 8 -3.73 4.53 -23.41
C ALA A 8 -4.07 3.07 -23.68
N ILE A 9 -5.27 2.81 -24.20
CA ILE A 9 -5.76 1.47 -24.50
C ILE A 9 -6.48 1.46 -25.84
N ARG A 10 -6.32 0.35 -26.58
CA ARG A 10 -7.07 0.13 -27.82
C ARG A 10 -8.56 0.00 -27.49
N LYS A 11 -9.41 0.59 -28.34
CA LYS A 11 -10.86 0.68 -28.10
C LYS A 11 -11.49 -0.71 -27.93
N GLU A 12 -11.09 -1.66 -28.76
CA GLU A 12 -11.52 -3.06 -28.77
C GLU A 12 -11.09 -3.84 -27.51
N LEU A 13 -10.08 -3.34 -26.78
CA LEU A 13 -9.61 -3.95 -25.54
C LEU A 13 -10.29 -3.39 -24.29
N TYR A 14 -10.99 -2.25 -24.40
CA TYR A 14 -11.66 -1.58 -23.28
C TYR A 14 -12.67 -2.53 -22.60
N PRO A 15 -12.48 -2.90 -21.32
CA PRO A 15 -13.38 -3.80 -20.62
C PRO A 15 -14.60 -3.05 -20.07
N VAL A 16 -15.68 -3.78 -19.79
CA VAL A 16 -16.76 -3.27 -18.93
C VAL A 16 -16.20 -3.12 -17.51
N LEU A 17 -16.35 -1.93 -16.93
CA LEU A 17 -15.81 -1.59 -15.63
C LEU A 17 -16.82 -1.86 -14.51
N GLU A 18 -16.31 -2.37 -13.40
CA GLU A 18 -17.06 -2.53 -12.16
C GLU A 18 -16.99 -1.21 -11.38
N PRO A 19 -18.12 -0.61 -10.96
CA PRO A 19 -18.12 0.72 -10.33
C PRO A 19 -17.26 0.83 -9.07
N ASP A 20 -17.14 -0.27 -8.33
CA ASP A 20 -16.46 -0.30 -7.03
C ASP A 20 -14.98 -0.66 -7.13
N VAL A 21 -14.50 -0.99 -8.33
CA VAL A 21 -13.14 -1.48 -8.55
C VAL A 21 -12.29 -0.36 -9.14
N PRO A 22 -11.07 -0.13 -8.63
CA PRO A 22 -10.16 0.82 -9.24
C PRO A 22 -9.86 0.46 -10.70
N ASN A 23 -10.03 1.43 -11.60
CA ASN A 23 -9.81 1.25 -13.04
C ASN A 23 -8.36 0.84 -13.36
N ASP A 24 -7.41 1.38 -12.61
CA ASP A 24 -5.97 1.09 -12.67
C ASP A 24 -5.62 -0.35 -12.24
N LEU A 25 -6.54 -1.03 -11.57
CA LEU A 25 -6.45 -2.45 -11.26
C LEU A 25 -7.19 -3.31 -12.29
N GLN A 26 -8.43 -2.95 -12.61
CA GLN A 26 -9.30 -3.77 -13.46
C GLN A 26 -8.84 -3.82 -14.92
N ILE A 27 -8.45 -2.68 -15.48
CA ILE A 27 -8.10 -2.57 -16.91
C ILE A 27 -6.86 -3.41 -17.24
N PRO A 28 -5.71 -3.27 -16.54
CA PRO A 28 -4.53 -4.09 -16.81
C PRO A 28 -4.80 -5.59 -16.62
N LEU A 29 -5.66 -5.95 -15.64
CA LEU A 29 -5.99 -7.34 -15.38
C LEU A 29 -6.80 -7.96 -16.53
N GLU A 30 -7.85 -7.28 -17.01
CA GLU A 30 -8.68 -7.79 -18.10
C GLU A 30 -7.91 -7.80 -19.43
N ILE A 31 -7.07 -6.80 -19.70
CA ILE A 31 -6.17 -6.79 -20.87
C ILE A 31 -5.18 -7.97 -20.80
N GLY A 32 -4.54 -8.14 -19.66
CA GLY A 32 -3.62 -9.26 -19.40
C GLY A 32 -4.30 -10.63 -19.45
N ARG A 33 -5.61 -10.70 -19.24
CA ARG A 33 -6.41 -11.94 -19.39
C ARG A 33 -6.74 -12.22 -20.86
N LYS A 34 -6.89 -11.19 -21.68
CA LYS A 34 -7.02 -11.30 -23.14
C LYS A 34 -5.68 -11.61 -23.85
N GLY A 35 -4.63 -11.96 -23.10
CA GLY A 35 -3.31 -12.31 -23.67
C GLY A 35 -2.47 -11.11 -24.14
N HIS A 36 -2.88 -9.89 -23.79
CA HIS A 36 -2.14 -8.68 -24.18
C HIS A 36 -1.20 -8.23 -23.07
N GLU A 37 -0.15 -7.52 -23.45
CA GLU A 37 0.83 -6.97 -22.52
C GLU A 37 0.50 -5.52 -22.14
N VAL A 38 0.90 -5.14 -20.94
CA VAL A 38 0.77 -3.78 -20.43
C VAL A 38 2.18 -3.22 -20.30
N ILE A 39 2.53 -2.31 -21.20
CA ILE A 39 3.87 -1.75 -21.34
C ILE A 39 3.95 -0.41 -20.61
N TYR A 40 5.07 -0.17 -19.93
CA TYR A 40 5.37 1.11 -19.30
C TYR A 40 6.02 2.04 -20.33
N GLU A 41 5.45 3.22 -20.54
CA GLU A 41 5.98 4.26 -21.43
C GLU A 41 6.55 5.41 -20.59
N PRO A 42 7.89 5.58 -20.49
CA PRO A 42 8.50 6.60 -19.64
C PRO A 42 8.21 8.04 -20.10
N LYS A 43 7.86 8.26 -21.38
CA LYS A 43 7.52 9.60 -21.90
C LYS A 43 6.06 9.99 -21.64
N ALA A 44 5.23 9.07 -21.16
CA ALA A 44 3.84 9.37 -20.78
C ALA A 44 3.84 10.07 -19.42
N ILE A 45 3.69 11.39 -19.42
CA ILE A 45 3.72 12.22 -18.21
C ILE A 45 2.32 12.78 -17.92
N ALA A 46 1.85 12.59 -16.69
CA ALA A 46 0.65 13.20 -16.14
C ALA A 46 1.02 14.15 -15.02
N ILE A 47 0.44 15.35 -15.01
CA ILE A 47 0.64 16.33 -13.94
C ILE A 47 -0.68 16.49 -13.20
N GLU A 48 -0.69 16.10 -11.93
CA GLU A 48 -1.84 16.26 -11.03
C GLU A 48 -1.52 17.29 -9.94
N LYS A 49 -2.51 18.05 -9.50
CA LYS A 49 -2.36 18.93 -8.33
C LYS A 49 -2.18 18.08 -7.08
N ALA A 50 -1.17 18.40 -6.25
CA ALA A 50 -1.03 17.83 -4.93
C ALA A 50 -2.21 18.25 -4.03
N ALA A 51 -2.65 17.37 -3.13
CA ALA A 51 -3.71 17.68 -2.18
C ALA A 51 -3.26 18.81 -1.23
N GLU A 52 -4.09 19.84 -1.06
CA GLU A 52 -3.76 21.04 -0.27
C GLU A 52 -3.87 20.80 1.25
N SER A 53 -4.49 19.68 1.67
CA SER A 53 -4.83 19.39 3.06
C SER A 53 -4.58 17.92 3.44
N SER A 54 -3.91 17.71 4.58
CA SER A 54 -3.66 16.38 5.15
C SER A 54 -4.94 15.58 5.42
N ARG A 55 -6.05 16.26 5.73
CA ARG A 55 -7.35 15.59 5.98
C ARG A 55 -7.98 15.08 4.67
N GLU A 56 -7.81 15.82 3.58
CA GLU A 56 -8.25 15.38 2.26
C GLU A 56 -7.41 14.23 1.73
N GLU A 57 -6.10 14.31 1.94
CA GLU A 57 -5.19 13.21 1.59
C GLU A 57 -5.51 11.93 2.36
N PHE A 58 -5.80 12.04 3.67
CA PHE A 58 -6.23 10.90 4.47
C PHE A 58 -7.52 10.27 3.93
N ARG A 59 -8.56 11.07 3.67
CA ARG A 59 -9.82 10.57 3.08
C ARG A 59 -9.60 9.94 1.71
N ARG A 60 -8.70 10.51 0.89
CA ARG A 60 -8.31 9.96 -0.41
C ARG A 60 -7.66 8.59 -0.23
N LYS A 61 -6.68 8.45 0.67
CA LYS A 61 -6.00 7.19 0.98
C LYS A 61 -6.99 6.12 1.46
N VAL A 62 -7.87 6.43 2.41
CA VAL A 62 -8.91 5.50 2.89
C VAL A 62 -9.78 4.99 1.74
N ARG A 63 -10.21 5.89 0.85
CA ARG A 63 -11.01 5.51 -0.32
C ARG A 63 -10.25 4.60 -1.29
N ILE A 64 -8.97 4.92 -1.56
CA ILE A 64 -8.12 4.12 -2.44
C ILE A 64 -7.93 2.71 -1.88
N ILE A 65 -7.63 2.60 -0.57
CA ILE A 65 -7.45 1.31 0.10
C ILE A 65 -8.74 0.50 0.07
N ASN A 66 -9.89 1.09 0.44
CA ASN A 66 -11.18 0.41 0.41
C ASN A 66 -11.54 -0.11 -0.97
N ARG A 67 -11.41 0.73 -2.01
CA ARG A 67 -11.69 0.31 -3.39
C ARG A 67 -10.74 -0.79 -3.84
N ALA A 68 -9.46 -0.71 -3.49
CA ALA A 68 -8.51 -1.74 -3.86
C ALA A 68 -8.75 -3.07 -3.11
N LEU A 69 -9.25 -3.03 -1.86
CA LEU A 69 -9.66 -4.23 -1.12
C LEU A 69 -10.92 -4.86 -1.73
N ILE A 70 -11.95 -4.07 -2.03
CA ILE A 70 -13.17 -4.53 -2.72
C ILE A 70 -12.82 -5.09 -4.10
N GLY A 71 -11.96 -4.39 -4.84
CA GLY A 71 -11.43 -4.82 -6.13
C GLY A 71 -10.72 -6.16 -6.05
N PHE A 72 -9.88 -6.36 -5.04
CA PHE A 72 -9.26 -7.65 -4.78
C PHE A 72 -10.29 -8.74 -4.49
N LEU A 73 -11.25 -8.50 -3.58
CA LEU A 73 -12.28 -9.47 -3.25
C LEU A 73 -13.15 -9.85 -4.45
N LYS A 74 -13.45 -8.91 -5.36
CA LYS A 74 -14.19 -9.20 -6.59
C LYS A 74 -13.35 -9.90 -7.66
N LEU A 75 -12.07 -9.55 -7.79
CA LEU A 75 -11.21 -10.01 -8.88
C LEU A 75 -10.25 -11.15 -8.50
N HIS A 76 -10.12 -11.55 -7.23
CA HIS A 76 -9.13 -12.56 -6.79
C HIS A 76 -9.25 -13.88 -7.57
N LYS A 77 -10.46 -14.32 -7.90
CA LYS A 77 -10.69 -15.55 -8.70
C LYS A 77 -10.21 -15.42 -10.15
N LYS A 78 -10.09 -14.19 -10.66
CA LYS A 78 -9.62 -13.86 -12.01
C LYS A 78 -8.09 -13.66 -12.08
N VAL A 79 -7.42 -13.42 -10.96
CA VAL A 79 -5.96 -13.27 -10.89
C VAL A 79 -5.33 -14.63 -10.56
N LYS A 80 -4.49 -15.17 -11.45
CA LYS A 80 -3.80 -16.46 -11.24
C LYS A 80 -2.28 -16.31 -11.30
N GLY A 81 -1.57 -17.20 -10.60
CA GLY A 81 -0.11 -17.35 -10.66
C GLY A 81 0.68 -16.17 -10.08
N LEU A 82 1.82 -15.84 -10.69
CA LEU A 82 2.77 -14.81 -10.25
C LEU A 82 2.14 -13.42 -10.07
N ARG A 83 1.09 -13.10 -10.83
CA ARG A 83 0.37 -11.81 -10.72
C ARG A 83 -0.40 -11.69 -9.41
N LEU A 84 -0.97 -12.79 -8.91
CA LEU A 84 -1.65 -12.84 -7.62
C LEU A 84 -0.63 -12.70 -6.48
N PHE A 85 0.49 -13.40 -6.60
CA PHE A 85 1.59 -13.32 -5.64
C PHE A 85 2.15 -11.89 -5.51
N GLY A 86 2.45 -11.24 -6.65
CA GLY A 86 2.95 -9.85 -6.63
C GLY A 86 1.95 -8.87 -6.01
N PHE A 87 0.65 -9.04 -6.26
CA PHE A 87 -0.39 -8.20 -5.66
C PHE A 87 -0.49 -8.40 -4.14
N ILE A 88 -0.55 -9.65 -3.67
CA ILE A 88 -0.65 -9.96 -2.24
C ILE A 88 0.61 -9.51 -1.50
N SER A 89 1.79 -9.83 -2.05
CA SER A 89 3.09 -9.52 -1.44
C SER A 89 3.36 -8.02 -1.32
N HIS A 90 3.13 -7.25 -2.39
CA HIS A 90 3.48 -5.83 -2.39
C HIS A 90 2.37 -4.89 -1.91
N LYS A 91 1.09 -5.26 -2.06
CA LYS A 91 -0.03 -4.37 -1.74
C LYS A 91 -0.70 -4.75 -0.42
N LEU A 92 -1.12 -6.00 -0.29
CA LEU A 92 -1.86 -6.46 0.90
C LEU A 92 -0.96 -6.54 2.13
N LEU A 93 0.20 -7.19 2.01
CA LEU A 93 1.18 -7.30 3.09
C LEU A 93 1.69 -5.94 3.57
N ARG A 94 1.82 -4.96 2.66
CA ARG A 94 2.20 -3.59 3.01
C ARG A 94 1.12 -2.91 3.85
N TRP A 95 -0.15 -3.00 3.47
CA TRP A 95 -1.25 -2.43 4.25
C TRP A 95 -1.44 -3.12 5.61
N LEU A 96 -1.19 -4.43 5.66
CA LEU A 96 -1.31 -5.20 6.89
C LEU A 96 -0.06 -5.12 7.77
N ALA A 97 1.07 -4.59 7.28
CA ALA A 97 2.32 -4.52 8.03
C ALA A 97 2.15 -3.78 9.36
N GLY A 98 1.40 -2.67 9.38
CA GLY A 98 1.09 -1.94 10.62
C GLY A 98 0.27 -2.78 11.62
N ILE A 99 -0.69 -3.56 11.13
CA ILE A 99 -1.51 -4.46 11.96
C ILE A 99 -0.66 -5.62 12.48
N PHE A 100 0.19 -6.20 11.64
CA PHE A 100 1.08 -7.28 12.04
C PHE A 100 2.06 -6.83 13.11
N LEU A 101 2.61 -5.62 13.01
CA LEU A 101 3.45 -5.06 14.06
C LEU A 101 2.68 -4.99 15.39
N ILE A 102 1.48 -4.40 15.41
CA ILE A 102 0.64 -4.33 16.62
C ILE A 102 0.34 -5.74 17.18
N LEU A 103 0.05 -6.69 16.31
CA LEU A 103 -0.25 -8.06 16.70
C LEU A 103 0.98 -8.75 17.31
N ILE A 104 2.16 -8.58 16.73
CA ILE A 104 3.42 -9.13 17.26
C ILE A 104 3.74 -8.52 18.62
N PHE A 105 3.54 -7.21 18.80
CA PHE A 105 3.68 -6.55 20.10
C PHE A 105 2.76 -7.17 21.16
N LEU A 106 1.48 -7.36 20.84
CA LEU A 106 0.52 -8.00 21.74
C LEU A 106 0.91 -9.45 22.05
N LEU A 107 1.37 -10.22 21.05
CA LEU A 107 1.83 -11.60 21.24
C LEU A 107 3.09 -11.67 22.09
N ASN A 108 4.02 -10.73 21.94
CA ASN A 108 5.24 -10.66 22.74
C ASN A 108 4.95 -10.41 24.22
N ILE A 109 3.91 -9.63 24.57
CA ILE A 109 3.48 -9.43 25.97
C ILE A 109 3.14 -10.77 26.64
N PHE A 110 2.51 -11.70 25.92
CA PHE A 110 2.16 -13.02 26.45
C PHE A 110 3.33 -14.02 26.48
N LEU A 111 4.42 -13.76 25.74
CA LEU A 111 5.59 -14.66 25.62
C LEU A 111 6.85 -14.17 26.38
N VAL A 112 6.76 -13.12 27.21
CA VAL A 112 7.87 -12.52 27.99
C VAL A 112 8.64 -13.49 28.92
N GLY A 113 8.14 -14.73 29.11
CA GLY A 113 8.74 -15.75 29.95
C GLY A 113 10.14 -16.21 29.53
N SER A 114 10.54 -16.08 28.25
CA SER A 114 11.88 -16.47 27.77
C SER A 114 12.73 -15.24 27.40
N ASN A 115 14.04 -15.31 27.71
CA ASN A 115 15.02 -14.24 27.45
C ASN A 115 15.08 -13.81 25.98
N PHE A 116 14.78 -14.73 25.04
CA PHE A 116 14.71 -14.44 23.61
C PHE A 116 13.59 -13.44 23.28
N TYR A 117 12.39 -13.63 23.84
CA TYR A 117 11.24 -12.75 23.60
C TYR A 117 11.40 -11.38 24.28
N ARG A 118 12.17 -11.29 25.37
CA ARG A 118 12.49 -10.00 26.01
C ARG A 118 13.36 -9.11 25.14
N ILE A 119 14.33 -9.66 24.42
CA ILE A 119 15.19 -8.91 23.49
C ILE A 119 14.36 -8.39 22.30
N ILE A 120 13.48 -9.24 21.75
CA ILE A 120 12.56 -8.86 20.67
C ILE A 120 11.62 -7.74 21.13
N PHE A 121 11.05 -7.85 22.34
CA PHE A 121 10.17 -6.84 22.90
C PHE A 121 10.87 -5.47 23.11
N LEU A 122 12.13 -5.46 23.56
CA LEU A 122 12.91 -4.23 23.71
C LEU A 122 13.23 -3.58 22.35
N LEU A 123 13.56 -4.37 21.34
CA LEU A 123 13.78 -3.88 19.97
C LEU A 123 12.49 -3.31 19.37
N GLU A 124 11.34 -3.94 19.63
CA GLU A 124 10.03 -3.43 19.24
C GLU A 124 9.71 -2.11 19.93
N LEU A 125 9.94 -2.02 21.25
CA LEU A 125 9.71 -0.79 22.01
C LEU A 125 10.57 0.37 21.49
N LEU A 126 11.83 0.09 21.15
CA LEU A 126 12.73 1.07 20.53
C LEU A 126 12.23 1.49 19.15
N PHE A 127 11.79 0.53 18.32
CA PHE A 127 11.24 0.79 16.99
C PHE A 127 9.97 1.66 17.06
N TYR A 128 9.05 1.35 17.98
CA TYR A 128 7.85 2.15 18.23
C TYR A 128 8.17 3.52 18.81
N GLY A 129 9.17 3.62 19.70
CA GLY A 129 9.65 4.90 20.22
C GLY A 129 10.19 5.80 19.10
N LEU A 130 11.03 5.24 18.22
CA LEU A 130 11.55 5.94 17.05
C LEU A 130 10.44 6.33 16.06
N ALA A 131 9.43 5.47 15.86
CA ALA A 131 8.26 5.76 15.06
C ALA A 131 7.42 6.92 15.64
N GLY A 132 7.19 6.93 16.95
CA GLY A 132 6.46 8.00 17.65
C GLY A 132 7.20 9.34 17.60
N ILE A 133 8.53 9.31 17.77
CA ILE A 133 9.39 10.49 17.60
C ILE A 133 9.36 10.99 16.15
N GLY A 134 9.40 10.08 15.16
CA GLY A 134 9.25 10.42 13.75
C GLY A 134 7.88 11.04 13.43
N ALA A 135 6.80 10.56 14.06
CA ALA A 135 5.47 11.13 13.91
C ALA A 135 5.35 12.53 14.53
N TYR A 136 5.97 12.74 15.68
CA TYR A 136 6.07 14.05 16.31
C TYR A 136 6.87 15.05 15.45
N PHE A 137 8.00 14.62 14.88
CA PHE A 137 8.81 15.46 13.98
C PHE A 137 8.11 15.79 12.66
N GLN A 138 7.32 14.86 12.10
CA GLN A 138 6.55 15.16 10.90
C GLN A 138 5.41 16.14 11.18
N TRP A 139 4.80 16.08 12.37
CA TRP A 139 3.80 17.07 12.80
C TRP A 139 4.39 18.47 12.99
N LYS A 140 5.69 18.57 13.31
CA LYS A 140 6.48 19.81 13.42
C LYS A 140 7.16 20.27 12.11
N LYS A 141 6.98 19.57 10.97
CA LYS A 141 7.62 19.84 9.67
C LYS A 141 9.16 19.94 9.69
N ILE A 142 9.85 19.22 10.58
CA ILE A 142 11.33 19.21 10.63
C ILE A 142 11.84 18.02 9.80
N GLN A 143 12.56 18.29 8.71
CA GLN A 143 13.11 17.27 7.82
C GLN A 143 14.52 16.85 8.23
N CYS A 144 14.63 15.83 9.10
CA CYS A 144 15.91 15.14 9.38
C CYS A 144 15.90 13.74 8.74
N GLY A 145 16.76 13.53 7.75
CA GLY A 145 16.73 12.36 6.85
C GLY A 145 16.89 10.98 7.50
N ILE A 146 17.47 10.89 8.70
CA ILE A 146 17.68 9.62 9.42
C ILE A 146 16.40 9.12 10.11
N PHE A 147 15.50 10.02 10.52
CA PHE A 147 14.26 9.67 11.23
C PHE A 147 13.03 9.60 10.32
N TYR A 148 13.19 9.90 9.03
CA TYR A 148 12.11 9.83 8.05
C TYR A 148 11.80 8.39 7.63
N VAL A 149 12.80 7.51 7.67
CA VAL A 149 12.67 6.10 7.22
C VAL A 149 11.65 5.32 8.08
N PRO A 150 11.73 5.32 9.43
CA PRO A 150 10.76 4.58 10.25
C PRO A 150 9.34 5.13 10.16
N PHE A 151 9.20 6.46 10.08
CA PHE A 151 7.90 7.11 9.95
C PHE A 151 7.24 6.83 8.59
N TYR A 152 8.01 6.79 7.49
CA TYR A 152 7.49 6.41 6.18
C TYR A 152 6.94 4.98 6.16
N PHE A 153 7.49 4.08 6.98
CA PHE A 153 6.98 2.72 7.12
C PHE A 153 5.66 2.61 7.90
N LEU A 154 5.40 3.48 8.88
CA LEU A 154 4.12 3.51 9.60
C LEU A 154 3.01 4.34 8.93
N SER A 155 3.36 5.28 8.05
CA SER A 155 2.44 6.24 7.43
C SER A 155 1.97 5.86 6.01
N ASN A 156 2.42 4.71 5.50
CA ASN A 156 2.01 4.13 4.23
C ASN A 156 0.89 3.11 4.36
#